data_AF-A0A966V5B7-F1
#
_entry.id   AF-A0A966V5B7-F1
#
_cell.length_a   1.000
_cell.length_b   1.000
_cell.length_c   1.000
_cell.angle_alpha   90.00
_cell.angle_beta   90.00
_cell.angle_gamma   90.00
#
_symmetry.space_group_name_H-M   'P 1'
#
loop_
_entity.id
_entity.type
_entity.pdbx_description
1 polymer ?
#
loop_
_entity_poly.entity_id
_entity_poly.type
_entity_poly.pdbx_seq_one_letter_code
_entity_poly.pdbx_strand_id
1 'polypeptide(L)'
;MSPSSAGTARKIAPATGKLGVLTVGLGAVSSTLIAGVELAKRGMATPIGSLAQMGTIRLGKRTDNRSPLIKDFVPLAKLEDIEWGAWDPFPDDAYVAAQRAGVLEGPRHIEAISDTLRAIRPMKAAFDREYVKNISADNTLGTINKRAMLNAIREDINRFRDEKKVDRMVMIWCGSTEKFIEPGAAHRDLASFEKAIDANDPTIAPSMLYAYAAILEGIPFANGAPNLAVDTPVLRDLATEKGVAISGKDFKTGQTMVKTVIAPMLKARMLGLSGWYSTNILGNRDGEVLDDPENFKTKEESKLGVLENILQPEKYPELYGNVFHKVRINYYPPRGDNKEGWDNIDIFGWLGYPMQIKVDFLCRDSILAAPLALDLVLFSDLAQRAGLGGIQEWLSFYYKSPQVAEGLYPEHDLFIQLTKLKNTLRWMMGEEQITHLGREYYDEV
;
A
#
# COMPACT_ATOMS: atom_id res chain seq x y z
N MET A 1 -6.89 5.28 40.43
CA MET A 1 -6.48 5.27 39.01
C MET A 1 -5.05 4.75 39.00
N SER A 2 -4.83 3.53 38.49
CA SER A 2 -3.48 2.97 38.41
C SER A 2 -2.66 3.77 37.39
N PRO A 3 -1.38 4.06 37.65
CA PRO A 3 -0.52 4.75 36.68
C PRO A 3 -0.44 3.89 35.42
N SER A 4 -0.51 4.53 34.25
CA SER A 4 -0.25 3.90 32.97
C SER A 4 1.07 3.16 33.04
N SER A 5 1.04 1.84 32.87
CA SER A 5 2.27 1.07 32.76
C SER A 5 2.88 1.41 31.41
N ALA A 6 3.89 2.28 31.38
CA ALA A 6 4.86 2.27 30.31
C ALA A 6 5.31 0.81 30.13
N GLY A 7 4.91 0.20 29.01
CA GLY A 7 5.24 -1.19 28.72
C GLY A 7 6.74 -1.34 28.51
N THR A 8 7.30 -2.49 28.85
CA THR A 8 8.67 -2.81 28.41
C THR A 8 8.75 -2.72 26.90
N ALA A 9 9.73 -1.98 26.39
CA ALA A 9 9.95 -1.83 24.96
C ALA A 9 10.08 -3.22 24.31
N ARG A 10 9.48 -3.37 23.12
CA ARG A 10 9.55 -4.63 22.39
C ARG A 10 10.99 -4.85 21.95
N LYS A 11 11.46 -6.10 22.02
CA LYS A 11 12.77 -6.44 21.48
C LYS A 11 12.71 -6.37 19.95
N ILE A 12 13.35 -5.36 19.36
CA ILE A 12 13.44 -5.17 17.91
C ILE A 12 14.87 -5.51 17.48
N ALA A 13 15.03 -6.43 16.54
CA ALA A 13 16.33 -6.69 15.95
C ALA A 13 16.87 -5.42 15.25
N PRO A 14 18.17 -5.11 15.34
CA PRO A 14 18.71 -3.89 14.76
C PRO A 14 18.58 -3.89 13.23
N ALA A 15 18.44 -2.69 12.64
CA ALA A 15 18.38 -2.53 11.19
C ALA A 15 19.79 -2.56 10.56
N THR A 16 20.59 -3.57 10.90
CA THR A 16 21.96 -3.74 10.37
C THR A 16 21.96 -4.38 8.99
N GLY A 17 23.01 -4.10 8.22
CA GLY A 17 23.22 -4.72 6.92
C GLY A 17 22.31 -4.16 5.82
N LYS A 18 22.47 -4.68 4.61
CA LYS A 18 21.74 -4.20 3.43
C LYS A 18 20.30 -4.71 3.44
N LEU A 19 19.37 -3.83 3.05
CA LEU A 19 17.95 -4.14 2.86
C LEU A 19 17.66 -4.29 1.36
N GLY A 20 17.41 -5.51 0.92
CA GLY A 20 16.91 -5.77 -0.42
C GLY A 20 15.44 -5.40 -0.57
N VAL A 21 15.11 -4.55 -1.53
CA VAL A 21 13.73 -4.17 -1.83
C VAL A 21 13.36 -4.74 -3.19
N LEU A 22 12.47 -5.71 -3.17
CA LEU A 22 12.02 -6.47 -4.33
C LEU A 22 10.67 -5.93 -4.80
N THR A 23 10.67 -5.20 -5.91
CA THR A 23 9.44 -4.67 -6.52
C THR A 23 8.88 -5.67 -7.53
N VAL A 24 7.62 -6.03 -7.40
CA VAL A 24 6.90 -6.73 -8.48
C VAL A 24 6.26 -5.66 -9.35
N GLY A 25 6.73 -5.51 -10.58
CA GLY A 25 6.46 -4.38 -11.48
C GLY A 25 7.50 -3.26 -11.34
N LEU A 26 8.22 -2.97 -12.41
CA LEU A 26 9.12 -1.82 -12.63
C LEU A 26 8.42 -0.74 -13.49
N GLY A 27 7.17 -0.42 -13.14
CA GLY A 27 6.37 0.62 -13.79
C GLY A 27 6.54 2.01 -13.15
N ALA A 28 5.59 2.90 -13.43
CA ALA A 28 5.64 4.31 -13.02
C ALA A 28 5.83 4.51 -11.51
N VAL A 29 5.15 3.73 -10.66
CA VAL A 29 5.26 3.84 -9.20
C VAL A 29 6.65 3.43 -8.71
N SER A 30 7.13 2.25 -9.10
CA SER A 30 8.41 1.71 -8.63
C SER A 30 9.60 2.46 -9.21
N SER A 31 9.56 2.87 -10.49
CA SER A 31 10.63 3.71 -11.05
C SER A 31 10.70 5.08 -10.36
N THR A 32 9.55 5.66 -10.00
CA THR A 32 9.47 6.92 -9.24
C THR A 32 9.98 6.75 -7.80
N LEU A 33 9.62 5.64 -7.14
CA LEU A 33 10.14 5.27 -5.81
C LEU A 33 11.66 5.15 -5.83
N ILE A 34 12.21 4.35 -6.75
CA ILE A 34 13.65 4.11 -6.86
C ILE A 34 14.37 5.45 -7.09
N ALA A 35 13.93 6.23 -8.09
CA ALA A 35 14.54 7.51 -8.39
C ALA A 35 14.47 8.50 -7.21
N GLY A 36 13.32 8.59 -6.55
CA GLY A 36 13.13 9.47 -5.39
C GLY A 36 14.04 9.11 -4.22
N VAL A 37 14.20 7.82 -3.94
CA VAL A 37 15.12 7.35 -2.88
C VAL A 37 16.57 7.60 -3.27
N GLU A 38 17.00 7.28 -4.49
CA GLU A 38 18.39 7.50 -4.93
C GLU A 38 18.78 8.98 -4.96
N LEU A 39 17.86 9.88 -5.33
CA LEU A 39 18.07 11.32 -5.21
C LEU A 39 18.17 11.76 -3.75
N ALA A 40 17.36 11.18 -2.85
CA ALA A 40 17.41 11.47 -1.42
C ALA A 40 18.73 11.01 -0.78
N LYS A 41 19.23 9.81 -1.12
CA LYS A 41 20.55 9.32 -0.68
C LYS A 41 21.69 10.28 -1.04
N ARG A 42 21.57 10.98 -2.17
CA ARG A 42 22.57 11.96 -2.67
C ARG A 42 22.35 13.38 -2.14
N GLY A 43 21.34 13.60 -1.30
CA GLY A 43 20.97 14.94 -0.84
C GLY A 43 20.43 15.85 -1.95
N MET A 44 20.03 15.29 -3.10
CA MET A 44 19.54 16.04 -4.26
C MET A 44 18.02 16.26 -4.22
N ALA A 45 17.31 15.49 -3.40
CA ALA A 45 15.88 15.63 -3.16
C ALA A 45 15.53 15.31 -1.71
N THR A 46 14.36 15.79 -1.27
CA THR A 46 13.76 15.42 0.00
C THR A 46 12.63 14.42 -0.27
N PRO A 47 12.46 13.35 0.54
CA PRO A 47 11.39 12.35 0.36
C PRO A 47 10.01 12.89 0.80
N ILE A 48 9.54 13.94 0.13
CA ILE A 48 8.27 14.61 0.43
C ILE A 48 7.11 13.62 0.31
N GLY A 49 6.24 13.64 1.32
CA GLY A 49 5.10 12.73 1.42
C GLY A 49 5.38 11.46 2.25
N SER A 50 6.64 11.12 2.53
CA SER A 50 6.99 10.00 3.40
C SER A 50 6.82 10.39 4.87
N LEU A 51 5.86 9.77 5.54
CA LEU A 51 5.64 9.91 6.98
C LEU A 51 6.81 9.34 7.76
N ALA A 52 7.40 8.22 7.31
CA ALA A 52 8.54 7.61 8.00
C ALA A 52 9.76 8.53 8.03
N GLN A 53 10.02 9.24 6.93
CA GLN A 53 11.22 10.08 6.78
C GLN A 53 11.06 11.50 7.30
N MET A 54 9.87 12.09 7.17
CA MET A 54 9.63 13.51 7.48
C MET A 54 8.64 13.74 8.63
N GLY A 55 7.85 12.73 8.99
CA GLY A 55 6.84 12.85 10.03
C GLY A 55 7.44 12.93 11.43
N THR A 56 6.79 13.69 12.31
CA THR A 56 7.09 13.69 13.74
C THR A 56 6.09 12.87 14.54
N ILE A 57 6.52 12.43 15.72
CA ILE A 57 5.70 11.69 16.66
C ILE A 57 5.77 12.33 18.04
N ARG A 58 4.64 12.84 18.54
CA ARG A 58 4.57 13.39 19.90
C ARG A 58 4.75 12.26 20.92
N LEU A 59 5.57 12.48 21.94
CA LEU A 59 5.75 11.62 23.10
C LEU A 59 5.32 12.40 24.35
N GLY A 60 4.62 11.76 25.28
CA GLY A 60 4.16 12.40 26.52
C GLY A 60 3.17 13.56 26.32
N LYS A 61 3.20 14.50 27.29
CA LYS A 61 2.31 15.65 27.38
C LYS A 61 2.65 16.68 26.28
N ARG A 62 1.67 17.49 25.87
CA ARG A 62 1.87 18.59 24.90
C ARG A 62 2.89 19.61 25.38
N THR A 63 2.99 19.80 26.68
CA THR A 63 3.92 20.72 27.36
C THR A 63 5.37 20.25 27.34
N ASP A 64 5.62 18.96 27.13
CA ASP A 64 6.97 18.39 27.20
C ASP A 64 7.80 18.70 25.94
N ASN A 65 7.15 19.18 24.87
CA ASN A 65 7.75 19.49 23.57
C ASN A 65 8.59 18.34 22.98
N ARG A 66 8.26 17.08 23.33
CA ARG A 66 8.92 15.88 22.79
C ARG A 66 8.23 15.43 21.51
N SER A 67 8.72 15.90 20.37
CA SER A 67 8.19 15.51 19.05
C SER A 67 9.30 15.16 18.06
N PRO A 68 10.10 14.11 18.32
CA PRO A 68 11.16 13.68 17.40
C PRO A 68 10.60 13.29 16.03
N LEU A 69 11.47 13.27 15.02
CA LEU A 69 11.17 12.61 13.74
C LEU A 69 10.96 11.11 13.97
N ILE A 70 10.06 10.50 13.20
CA ILE A 70 9.77 9.06 13.30
C ILE A 70 11.03 8.24 13.05
N LYS A 71 11.81 8.57 12.01
CA LYS A 71 13.09 7.91 11.71
C LYS A 71 14.17 8.02 12.81
N ASP A 72 14.06 9.01 13.69
CA ASP A 72 14.99 9.18 14.82
C ASP A 72 14.46 8.53 16.10
N PHE A 73 13.17 8.17 16.12
CA PHE A 73 12.48 7.54 17.24
C PHE A 73 12.45 6.01 17.14
N VAL A 74 12.17 5.46 15.96
CA VAL A 74 12.15 4.01 15.71
C VAL A 74 13.33 3.58 14.84
N PRO A 75 13.93 2.39 15.05
CA PRO A 75 15.11 1.94 14.32
C PRO A 75 14.74 1.47 12.90
N LEU A 76 14.53 2.42 11.98
CA LEU A 76 14.28 2.15 10.56
C LEU A 76 15.60 1.84 9.83
N ALA A 77 15.50 1.07 8.73
CA ALA A 77 16.61 0.94 7.80
C ALA A 77 16.97 2.32 7.21
N LYS A 78 18.27 2.57 7.04
CA LYS A 78 18.71 3.80 6.38
C LYS A 78 18.47 3.68 4.88
N LEU A 79 18.27 4.81 4.21
CA LEU A 79 18.06 4.78 2.76
C LEU A 79 19.31 4.25 2.06
N GLU A 80 20.51 4.56 2.57
CA GLU A 80 21.79 4.12 2.02
C GLU A 80 21.96 2.60 2.02
N ASP A 81 21.23 1.88 2.90
CA ASP A 81 21.29 0.43 3.01
C ASP A 81 20.38 -0.28 1.98
N ILE A 82 19.55 0.46 1.23
CA ILE A 82 18.60 -0.11 0.27
C ILE A 82 19.29 -0.57 -1.03
N GLU A 83 19.09 -1.82 -1.39
CA GLU A 83 19.43 -2.42 -2.69
C GLU A 83 18.17 -2.82 -3.44
N TRP A 84 18.10 -2.50 -4.73
CA TRP A 84 16.89 -2.70 -5.53
C TRP A 84 16.94 -3.96 -6.38
N GLY A 85 15.86 -4.73 -6.34
CA GLY A 85 15.54 -5.76 -7.33
C GLY A 85 14.11 -5.57 -7.86
N ALA A 86 13.87 -6.01 -9.09
CA ALA A 86 12.56 -5.87 -9.71
C ALA A 86 12.24 -7.06 -10.60
N TRP A 87 10.96 -7.39 -10.70
CA TRP A 87 10.42 -8.17 -11.81
C TRP A 87 9.55 -7.25 -12.67
N ASP A 88 9.61 -7.39 -13.98
CA ASP A 88 8.68 -6.69 -14.86
C ASP A 88 8.51 -7.46 -16.17
N PRO A 89 7.29 -7.56 -16.73
CA PRO A 89 7.08 -8.21 -18.01
C PRO A 89 7.71 -7.44 -19.19
N PHE A 90 8.12 -6.18 -19.01
CA PHE A 90 8.93 -5.41 -19.96
C PHE A 90 10.43 -5.47 -19.58
N PRO A 91 11.36 -5.49 -20.57
CA PRO A 91 12.79 -5.64 -20.32
C PRO A 91 13.51 -4.33 -19.97
N ASP A 92 12.76 -3.22 -19.86
CA ASP A 92 13.30 -1.89 -19.64
C ASP A 92 13.99 -1.79 -18.27
N ASP A 93 15.23 -1.29 -18.24
CA ASP A 93 15.87 -0.93 -16.97
C ASP A 93 15.14 0.25 -16.29
N ALA A 94 15.44 0.51 -15.02
CA ALA A 94 14.72 1.53 -14.25
C ALA A 94 14.88 2.95 -14.85
N TYR A 95 15.93 3.20 -15.64
CA TYR A 95 16.11 4.48 -16.33
C TYR A 95 15.10 4.62 -17.46
N VAL A 96 15.01 3.60 -18.33
CA VAL A 96 14.06 3.60 -19.45
C VAL A 96 12.62 3.59 -18.93
N ALA A 97 12.35 2.83 -17.87
CA ALA A 97 11.05 2.82 -17.20
C ALA A 97 10.68 4.21 -16.65
N ALA A 98 11.58 4.89 -15.94
CA ALA A 98 11.35 6.23 -15.41
C ALA A 98 11.11 7.27 -16.51
N GLN A 99 11.87 7.22 -17.61
CA GLN A 99 11.66 8.10 -18.75
C GLN A 99 10.31 7.85 -19.42
N ARG A 100 9.98 6.58 -19.68
CA ARG A 100 8.71 6.21 -20.31
C ARG A 100 7.51 6.57 -19.45
N ALA A 101 7.63 6.45 -18.13
CA ALA A 101 6.57 6.84 -17.20
C ALA A 101 6.23 8.33 -17.27
N GLY A 102 7.18 9.20 -17.64
CA GLY A 102 6.95 10.63 -17.83
C GLY A 102 6.56 11.38 -16.55
N VAL A 103 6.85 10.80 -15.37
CA VAL A 103 6.49 11.36 -14.06
C VAL A 103 7.48 12.42 -13.59
N LEU A 104 8.78 12.13 -13.79
CA LEU A 104 9.91 12.92 -13.30
C LEU A 104 10.52 13.76 -14.42
N GLU A 105 11.04 14.94 -14.07
CA GLU A 105 11.80 15.77 -15.02
C GLU A 105 13.11 15.08 -15.40
N GLY A 106 13.24 14.66 -16.67
CA GLY A 106 14.39 13.89 -17.16
C GLY A 106 15.76 14.51 -16.84
N PRO A 107 16.06 15.73 -17.31
CA PRO A 107 17.38 16.35 -17.12
C PRO A 107 17.77 16.54 -15.66
N ARG A 108 16.80 16.86 -14.79
CA ARG A 108 17.06 17.18 -13.39
C ARG A 108 17.09 15.95 -12.50
N HIS A 109 16.13 15.05 -12.67
CA HIS A 109 15.88 13.96 -11.73
C HIS A 109 16.36 12.61 -12.24
N ILE A 110 16.36 12.35 -13.55
CA ILE A 110 16.69 11.04 -14.10
C ILE A 110 18.18 10.99 -14.49
N GLU A 111 18.67 11.99 -15.23
CA GLU A 111 20.07 12.01 -15.69
C GLU A 111 21.07 12.08 -14.52
N ALA A 112 20.71 12.78 -13.44
CA ALA A 112 21.53 12.87 -12.23
C ALA A 112 21.84 11.51 -11.57
N ILE A 113 21.03 10.48 -11.83
CA ILE A 113 21.11 9.14 -11.23
C ILE A 113 21.10 8.04 -12.29
N SER A 114 21.43 8.35 -13.54
CA SER A 114 21.32 7.45 -14.70
C SER A 114 22.03 6.12 -14.49
N ASP A 115 23.26 6.14 -13.99
CA ASP A 115 24.08 4.93 -13.83
C ASP A 115 23.44 3.96 -12.84
N THR A 116 22.87 4.50 -11.76
CA THR A 116 22.17 3.69 -10.75
C THR A 116 20.88 3.11 -11.31
N LEU A 117 20.09 3.91 -12.03
CA LEU A 117 18.85 3.44 -12.63
C LEU A 117 19.10 2.37 -13.72
N ARG A 118 20.12 2.54 -14.55
CA ARG A 118 20.49 1.57 -15.61
C ARG A 118 21.01 0.24 -15.05
N ALA A 119 21.58 0.26 -13.85
CA ALA A 119 22.04 -0.95 -13.16
C ALA A 119 20.87 -1.83 -12.65
N ILE A 120 19.65 -1.28 -12.57
CA ILE A 120 18.47 -1.99 -12.09
C ILE A 120 17.70 -2.51 -13.31
N ARG A 121 18.00 -3.74 -13.69
CA ARG A 121 17.29 -4.45 -14.76
C ARG A 121 16.25 -5.41 -14.18
N PRO A 122 15.03 -5.46 -14.73
CA PRO A 122 14.01 -6.36 -14.22
C PRO A 122 14.34 -7.82 -14.55
N MET A 123 14.16 -8.69 -13.56
CA MET A 123 14.06 -10.12 -13.75
C MET A 123 12.78 -10.45 -14.53
N LYS A 124 12.75 -11.62 -15.18
CA LYS A 124 11.58 -12.08 -15.94
C LYS A 124 10.38 -12.24 -15.02
N ALA A 125 9.25 -11.61 -15.37
CA ALA A 125 8.06 -11.70 -14.54
C ALA A 125 7.35 -13.06 -14.67
N ALA A 126 6.87 -13.60 -13.53
CA ALA A 126 5.75 -14.52 -13.55
C ALA A 126 4.51 -13.72 -13.94
N PHE A 127 4.16 -13.78 -15.22
CA PHE A 127 3.13 -12.95 -15.82
C PHE A 127 2.22 -13.81 -16.67
N ASP A 128 0.92 -13.63 -16.50
CA ASP A 128 -0.10 -14.30 -17.29
C ASP A 128 -1.14 -13.26 -17.76
N ARG A 129 -1.24 -13.14 -19.08
CA ARG A 129 -2.09 -12.16 -19.75
C ARG A 129 -3.58 -12.42 -19.50
N GLU A 130 -3.98 -13.62 -19.07
CA GLU A 130 -5.35 -13.89 -18.65
C GLU A 130 -5.79 -13.10 -17.42
N TYR A 131 -4.85 -12.58 -16.64
CA TYR A 131 -5.13 -11.75 -15.45
C TYR A 131 -4.97 -10.26 -15.74
N VAL A 132 -4.23 -9.88 -16.79
CA VAL A 132 -4.00 -8.50 -17.23
C VAL A 132 -4.02 -8.42 -18.77
N LYS A 133 -5.22 -8.41 -19.35
CA LYS A 133 -5.47 -8.64 -20.79
C LYS A 133 -4.83 -7.60 -21.73
N ASN A 134 -4.81 -6.35 -21.30
CA ASN A 134 -4.34 -5.21 -22.10
C ASN A 134 -2.81 -5.09 -22.17
N ILE A 135 -2.06 -5.91 -21.43
CA ILE A 135 -0.60 -5.89 -21.44
C ILE A 135 -0.05 -7.02 -22.32
N SER A 136 0.80 -6.65 -23.27
CA SER A 136 1.61 -7.56 -24.08
C SER A 136 3.08 -7.19 -23.93
N ALA A 137 3.88 -8.14 -23.44
CA ALA A 137 5.31 -7.93 -23.21
C ALA A 137 6.08 -9.26 -23.23
N ASP A 138 7.39 -9.20 -23.36
CA ASP A 138 8.28 -10.30 -23.73
C ASP A 138 9.27 -10.73 -22.63
N ASN A 139 9.48 -9.92 -21.59
CA ASN A 139 10.32 -10.26 -20.43
C ASN A 139 9.55 -11.08 -19.39
N THR A 140 8.97 -12.19 -19.83
CA THR A 140 8.16 -13.08 -18.99
C THR A 140 8.79 -14.47 -18.88
N LEU A 141 8.36 -15.26 -17.91
CA LEU A 141 8.70 -16.69 -17.82
C LEU A 141 8.05 -17.53 -18.94
N GLY A 142 7.21 -16.92 -19.79
CA GLY A 142 6.45 -17.60 -20.83
C GLY A 142 5.36 -18.52 -20.28
N THR A 143 4.84 -19.39 -21.13
CA THR A 143 3.82 -20.38 -20.75
C THR A 143 4.48 -21.57 -20.07
N ILE A 144 4.66 -21.46 -18.75
CA ILE A 144 5.10 -22.55 -17.88
C ILE A 144 4.03 -22.84 -16.83
N ASN A 145 4.11 -24.00 -16.19
CA ASN A 145 3.17 -24.34 -15.13
C ASN A 145 3.39 -23.47 -13.87
N LYS A 146 2.35 -23.30 -13.05
CA LYS A 146 2.37 -22.39 -11.88
C LYS A 146 3.36 -22.81 -10.80
N ARG A 147 3.61 -24.13 -10.64
CA ARG A 147 4.67 -24.64 -9.76
C ARG A 147 6.04 -24.17 -10.21
N ALA A 148 6.32 -24.24 -11.51
CA ALA A 148 7.57 -23.76 -12.09
C ALA A 148 7.69 -22.23 -11.99
N MET A 149 6.60 -21.48 -12.17
CA MET A 149 6.58 -20.03 -11.91
C MET A 149 6.95 -19.72 -10.45
N LEU A 150 6.33 -20.41 -9.48
CA LEU A 150 6.64 -20.25 -8.07
C LEU A 150 8.12 -20.53 -7.76
N ASN A 151 8.64 -21.64 -8.29
CA ASN A 151 10.04 -22.01 -8.07
C ASN A 151 11.00 -20.98 -8.68
N ALA A 152 10.71 -20.48 -9.90
CA ALA A 152 11.52 -19.44 -10.54
C ALA A 152 11.54 -18.14 -9.73
N ILE A 153 10.41 -17.71 -9.15
CA ILE A 153 10.37 -16.55 -8.25
C ILE A 153 11.29 -16.76 -7.04
N ARG A 154 11.27 -17.96 -6.44
CA ARG A 154 12.12 -18.28 -5.29
C ARG A 154 13.60 -18.36 -5.65
N GLU A 155 13.92 -18.90 -6.83
CA GLU A 155 15.28 -18.91 -7.36
C GLU A 155 15.79 -17.48 -7.59
N ASP A 156 14.96 -16.60 -8.15
CA ASP A 156 15.27 -15.18 -8.34
C ASP A 156 15.54 -14.46 -7.02
N ILE A 157 14.71 -14.69 -6.00
CA ILE A 157 14.89 -14.15 -4.65
C ILE A 157 16.26 -14.56 -4.08
N ASN A 158 16.60 -15.86 -4.17
CA ASN A 158 17.83 -16.38 -3.62
C ASN A 158 19.06 -15.88 -4.39
N ARG A 159 19.00 -15.86 -5.72
CA ARG A 159 20.05 -15.28 -6.55
C ARG A 159 20.28 -13.80 -6.23
N PHE A 160 19.20 -13.02 -6.09
CA PHE A 160 19.30 -11.62 -5.70
C PHE A 160 19.97 -11.46 -4.33
N ARG A 161 19.59 -12.30 -3.35
CA ARG A 161 20.19 -12.32 -2.01
C ARG A 161 21.71 -12.50 -2.09
N ASP A 162 22.16 -13.48 -2.86
CA ASP A 162 23.57 -13.85 -2.99
C ASP A 162 24.37 -12.80 -3.76
N GLU A 163 23.85 -12.30 -4.88
CA GLU A 163 24.52 -11.33 -5.75
C GLU A 163 24.64 -9.95 -5.08
N LYS A 164 23.56 -9.47 -4.45
CA LYS A 164 23.54 -8.16 -3.78
C LYS A 164 24.07 -8.20 -2.35
N LYS A 165 24.24 -9.40 -1.78
CA LYS A 165 24.67 -9.64 -0.40
C LYS A 165 23.79 -8.90 0.59
N VAL A 166 22.48 -9.09 0.48
CA VAL A 166 21.49 -8.46 1.36
C VAL A 166 21.18 -9.35 2.55
N ASP A 167 21.13 -8.75 3.74
CA ASP A 167 20.87 -9.44 5.00
C ASP A 167 19.38 -9.62 5.26
N ARG A 168 18.58 -8.68 4.75
CA ARG A 168 17.14 -8.59 4.94
C ARG A 168 16.48 -8.23 3.62
N MET A 169 15.22 -8.61 3.44
CA MET A 169 14.45 -8.27 2.25
C MET A 169 13.02 -7.87 2.58
N VAL A 170 12.42 -7.05 1.73
CA VAL A 170 10.99 -6.76 1.68
C VAL A 170 10.52 -6.86 0.24
N MET A 171 9.36 -7.49 0.02
CA MET A 171 8.70 -7.53 -1.28
C MET A 171 7.50 -6.59 -1.29
N ILE A 172 7.36 -5.81 -2.37
CA ILE A 172 6.23 -4.91 -2.56
C ILE A 172 5.65 -5.07 -3.97
N TRP A 173 4.33 -5.27 -4.04
CA TRP A 173 3.61 -5.34 -5.30
C TRP A 173 3.28 -3.94 -5.81
N CYS A 174 3.89 -3.57 -6.93
CA CYS A 174 3.60 -2.37 -7.72
C CYS A 174 3.15 -2.71 -9.14
N GLY A 175 2.80 -3.98 -9.37
CA GLY A 175 2.40 -4.52 -10.66
C GLY A 175 0.98 -4.10 -11.02
N SER A 176 0.59 -4.39 -12.26
CA SER A 176 -0.74 -4.07 -12.76
C SER A 176 -1.85 -4.74 -11.95
N THR A 177 -3.02 -4.10 -11.89
CA THR A 177 -4.21 -4.65 -11.24
C THR A 177 -4.66 -5.89 -12.01
N GLU A 178 -4.64 -7.05 -11.36
CA GLU A 178 -5.18 -8.30 -11.92
C GLU A 178 -6.72 -8.30 -11.89
N LYS A 179 -7.33 -9.12 -12.75
CA LYS A 179 -8.78 -9.36 -12.76
C LYS A 179 -9.31 -9.80 -11.40
N PHE A 180 -10.59 -9.57 -11.17
CA PHE A 180 -11.25 -9.98 -9.94
C PHE A 180 -11.34 -11.50 -9.82
N ILE A 181 -10.99 -12.04 -8.65
CA ILE A 181 -11.08 -13.46 -8.29
C ILE A 181 -11.73 -13.55 -6.92
N GLU A 182 -12.75 -14.39 -6.80
CA GLU A 182 -13.39 -14.68 -5.52
C GLU A 182 -12.61 -15.78 -4.76
N PRO A 183 -12.44 -15.64 -3.44
CA PRO A 183 -11.99 -16.75 -2.60
C PRO A 183 -12.87 -17.99 -2.80
N GLY A 184 -12.24 -19.16 -2.95
CA GLY A 184 -12.92 -20.42 -3.24
C GLY A 184 -12.20 -21.58 -2.56
N ALA A 185 -12.60 -22.82 -2.88
CA ALA A 185 -12.06 -24.01 -2.23
C ALA A 185 -10.52 -24.13 -2.33
N ALA A 186 -9.94 -23.70 -3.46
CA ALA A 186 -8.50 -23.67 -3.69
C ALA A 186 -7.74 -22.74 -2.72
N HIS A 187 -8.41 -21.73 -2.14
CA HIS A 187 -7.78 -20.68 -1.33
C HIS A 187 -7.93 -20.90 0.19
N ARG A 188 -8.55 -22.01 0.62
CA ARG A 188 -8.94 -22.23 2.02
C ARG A 188 -7.82 -22.75 2.90
N ASP A 189 -7.07 -23.73 2.41
CA ASP A 189 -6.03 -24.42 3.18
C ASP A 189 -4.82 -24.74 2.30
N LEU A 190 -3.68 -25.00 2.95
CA LEU A 190 -2.40 -25.15 2.26
C LEU A 190 -2.39 -26.35 1.31
N ALA A 191 -3.04 -27.46 1.68
CA ALA A 191 -3.07 -28.65 0.83
C ALA A 191 -3.89 -28.40 -0.44
N SER A 192 -5.05 -27.74 -0.31
CA SER A 192 -5.89 -27.33 -1.44
C SER A 192 -5.18 -26.32 -2.35
N PHE A 193 -4.48 -25.36 -1.76
CA PHE A 193 -3.74 -24.32 -2.50
C PHE A 193 -2.56 -24.91 -3.29
N GLU A 194 -1.76 -25.78 -2.66
CA GLU A 194 -0.64 -26.46 -3.32
C GLU A 194 -1.11 -27.37 -4.46
N LYS A 195 -2.20 -28.12 -4.24
CA LYS A 195 -2.83 -28.93 -5.29
C LYS A 195 -3.33 -28.08 -6.46
N ALA A 196 -3.90 -26.91 -6.18
CA ALA A 196 -4.37 -25.98 -7.21
C ALA A 196 -3.21 -25.38 -8.02
N ILE A 197 -2.07 -25.09 -7.36
CA ILE A 197 -0.83 -24.69 -8.04
C ILE A 197 -0.37 -25.79 -9.00
N ASP A 198 -0.29 -27.05 -8.53
CA ASP A 198 0.17 -28.17 -9.35
C ASP A 198 -0.78 -28.46 -10.53
N ALA A 199 -2.07 -28.24 -10.33
CA ALA A 199 -3.11 -28.41 -11.36
C ALA A 199 -3.21 -27.23 -12.35
N ASN A 200 -2.42 -26.17 -12.19
CA ASN A 200 -2.56 -24.92 -12.96
C ASN A 200 -3.95 -24.27 -12.87
N ASP A 201 -4.61 -24.40 -11.72
CA ASP A 201 -5.99 -23.94 -11.52
C ASP A 201 -6.11 -22.43 -11.83
N PRO A 202 -7.02 -21.99 -12.72
CA PRO A 202 -7.13 -20.60 -13.20
C PRO A 202 -7.51 -19.58 -12.11
N THR A 203 -7.83 -20.03 -10.90
CA THR A 203 -8.06 -19.15 -9.74
C THR A 203 -6.77 -18.73 -9.03
N ILE A 204 -5.64 -19.41 -9.29
CA ILE A 204 -4.33 -19.07 -8.72
C ILE A 204 -3.63 -17.99 -9.55
N ALA A 205 -3.73 -16.73 -9.15
CA ALA A 205 -3.11 -15.62 -9.88
C ALA A 205 -1.58 -15.51 -9.63
N PRO A 206 -0.82 -14.90 -10.56
CA PRO A 206 0.60 -14.61 -10.34
C PRO A 206 0.88 -13.84 -9.05
N SER A 207 0.04 -12.87 -8.67
CA SER A 207 0.18 -12.16 -7.39
C SER A 207 0.18 -13.07 -6.16
N MET A 208 -0.60 -14.15 -6.19
CA MET A 208 -0.61 -15.14 -5.13
C MET A 208 0.68 -15.95 -5.09
N LEU A 209 1.27 -16.26 -6.26
CA LEU A 209 2.55 -16.97 -6.33
C LEU A 209 3.70 -16.12 -5.77
N TYR A 210 3.72 -14.82 -6.06
CA TYR A 210 4.70 -13.89 -5.47
C TYR A 210 4.52 -13.76 -3.95
N ALA A 211 3.28 -13.57 -3.47
CA ALA A 211 3.00 -13.52 -2.04
C ALA A 211 3.37 -14.84 -1.34
N TYR A 212 3.06 -15.97 -1.96
CA TYR A 212 3.39 -17.28 -1.42
C TYR A 212 4.90 -17.52 -1.37
N ALA A 213 5.64 -17.18 -2.44
CA ALA A 213 7.10 -17.22 -2.46
C ALA A 213 7.71 -16.36 -1.35
N ALA A 214 7.22 -15.12 -1.17
CA ALA A 214 7.69 -14.23 -0.11
C ALA A 214 7.50 -14.85 1.27
N ILE A 215 6.32 -15.42 1.54
CA ILE A 215 6.02 -16.09 2.82
C ILE A 215 6.91 -17.33 3.03
N LEU A 216 7.15 -18.14 1.99
CA LEU A 216 8.03 -19.30 2.07
C LEU A 216 9.50 -18.90 2.38
N GLU A 217 9.96 -17.78 1.83
CA GLU A 217 11.32 -17.25 2.00
C GLU A 217 11.48 -16.34 3.24
N GLY A 218 10.42 -16.17 4.04
CA GLY A 218 10.45 -15.33 5.25
C GLY A 218 10.53 -13.82 4.96
N ILE A 219 10.05 -13.38 3.80
CA ILE A 219 10.13 -12.01 3.31
C ILE A 219 8.77 -11.31 3.52
N PRO A 220 8.73 -10.17 4.24
CA PRO A 220 7.53 -9.35 4.34
C PRO A 220 6.97 -8.96 2.97
N PHE A 221 5.64 -8.97 2.86
CA PHE A 221 4.95 -8.65 1.61
C PHE A 221 3.92 -7.52 1.78
N ALA A 222 4.07 -6.46 0.99
CA ALA A 222 3.14 -5.34 0.92
C ALA A 222 2.40 -5.33 -0.44
N ASN A 223 1.07 -5.37 -0.43
CA ASN A 223 0.28 -5.42 -1.65
C ASN A 223 -0.24 -4.03 -2.06
N GLY A 224 0.40 -3.41 -3.06
CA GLY A 224 0.02 -2.09 -3.57
C GLY A 224 -1.18 -2.08 -4.52
N ALA A 225 -1.74 -3.23 -4.91
CA ALA A 225 -2.84 -3.36 -5.87
C ALA A 225 -4.06 -4.08 -5.24
N PRO A 226 -5.27 -3.96 -5.80
CA PRO A 226 -6.48 -4.54 -5.21
C PRO A 226 -6.70 -6.03 -5.55
N ASN A 227 -5.71 -6.73 -6.12
CA ASN A 227 -5.80 -8.16 -6.43
C ASN A 227 -5.95 -9.04 -5.18
N LEU A 228 -6.26 -10.33 -5.35
CA LEU A 228 -6.60 -11.19 -4.22
C LEU A 228 -5.36 -11.52 -3.37
N ALA A 229 -4.24 -12.00 -3.93
CA ALA A 229 -2.95 -12.19 -3.24
C ALA A 229 -3.04 -12.51 -1.73
N VAL A 230 -2.53 -11.65 -0.85
CA VAL A 230 -2.54 -11.82 0.61
C VAL A 230 -3.94 -11.74 1.27
N ASP A 231 -5.02 -11.50 0.52
CA ASP A 231 -6.39 -11.67 0.99
C ASP A 231 -6.89 -13.10 0.91
N THR A 232 -6.18 -14.03 0.26
CA THR A 232 -6.52 -15.45 0.34
C THR A 232 -6.39 -15.94 1.79
N PRO A 233 -7.39 -16.64 2.36
CA PRO A 233 -7.32 -17.16 3.72
C PRO A 233 -6.05 -17.96 4.01
N VAL A 234 -5.71 -18.91 3.13
CA VAL A 234 -4.54 -19.77 3.26
C VAL A 234 -3.22 -19.00 3.41
N LEU A 235 -3.01 -17.92 2.65
CA LEU A 235 -1.77 -17.14 2.74
C LEU A 235 -1.72 -16.27 4.00
N ARG A 236 -2.87 -15.83 4.54
CA ARG A 236 -2.94 -15.11 5.82
C ARG A 236 -2.57 -16.03 6.98
N ASP A 237 -3.12 -17.24 6.97
CA ASP A 237 -2.84 -18.25 7.99
C ASP A 237 -1.37 -18.64 7.95
N LEU A 238 -0.83 -18.90 6.76
CA LEU A 238 0.58 -19.25 6.58
C LEU A 238 1.53 -18.11 6.99
N ALA A 239 1.20 -16.86 6.66
CA ALA A 239 1.99 -15.70 7.10
C ALA A 239 2.01 -15.58 8.62
N THR A 240 0.89 -15.89 9.28
CA THR A 240 0.81 -15.92 10.75
C THR A 240 1.65 -17.06 11.32
N GLU A 241 1.50 -18.27 10.78
CA GLU A 241 2.26 -19.47 11.18
C GLU A 241 3.79 -19.26 11.06
N LYS A 242 4.23 -18.68 9.94
CA LYS A 242 5.65 -18.43 9.66
C LYS A 242 6.18 -17.13 10.27
N GLY A 243 5.33 -16.33 10.91
CA GLY A 243 5.73 -15.05 11.49
C GLY A 243 6.17 -14.01 10.43
N VAL A 244 5.60 -14.05 9.23
CA VAL A 244 5.92 -13.14 8.11
C VAL A 244 4.93 -11.98 8.09
N ALA A 245 5.44 -10.75 8.11
CA ALA A 245 4.60 -9.55 8.05
C ALA A 245 3.96 -9.39 6.66
N ILE A 246 2.62 -9.33 6.61
CA ILE A 246 1.87 -9.03 5.40
C ILE A 246 1.00 -7.79 5.59
N SER A 247 0.80 -7.02 4.51
CA SER A 247 -0.12 -5.90 4.53
C SER A 247 -0.69 -5.63 3.14
N GLY A 248 -1.86 -5.02 3.12
CA GLY A 248 -2.56 -4.68 1.90
C GLY A 248 -3.93 -4.09 2.19
N LYS A 249 -4.69 -3.71 1.18
CA LYS A 249 -4.26 -3.63 -0.22
C LYS A 249 -4.70 -2.35 -0.91
N ASP A 250 -4.10 -2.10 -2.08
CA ASP A 250 -4.31 -0.94 -2.94
C ASP A 250 -3.87 0.39 -2.30
N PHE A 251 -2.82 1.03 -2.83
CA PHE A 251 -2.28 2.26 -2.25
C PHE A 251 -3.34 3.35 -2.12
N LYS A 252 -3.50 3.94 -0.94
CA LYS A 252 -4.45 5.02 -0.69
C LYS A 252 -3.90 6.36 -1.12
N THR A 253 -4.05 6.65 -2.40
CA THR A 253 -3.69 7.92 -3.03
C THR A 253 -4.93 8.69 -3.51
N GLY A 254 -4.71 9.94 -3.91
CA GLY A 254 -5.65 10.73 -4.69
C GLY A 254 -7.05 10.84 -4.06
N GLN A 255 -8.07 10.47 -4.83
CA GLN A 255 -9.48 10.63 -4.48
C GLN A 255 -9.92 9.80 -3.26
N THR A 256 -9.48 8.55 -3.14
CA THR A 256 -9.89 7.72 -2.00
C THR A 256 -9.32 8.25 -0.68
N MET A 257 -8.10 8.78 -0.69
CA MET A 257 -7.52 9.47 0.47
C MET A 257 -8.43 10.63 0.92
N VAL A 258 -8.88 11.48 0.00
CA VAL A 258 -9.78 12.61 0.33
C VAL A 258 -11.13 12.11 0.86
N LYS A 259 -11.68 11.03 0.28
CA LYS A 259 -12.91 10.39 0.77
C LYS A 259 -12.80 9.93 2.22
N THR A 260 -11.66 9.35 2.60
CA THR A 260 -11.36 8.93 3.98
C THR A 260 -11.10 10.09 4.96
N VAL A 261 -11.14 11.34 4.49
CA VAL A 261 -11.08 12.56 5.31
C VAL A 261 -12.46 13.22 5.40
N ILE A 262 -13.15 13.35 4.27
CA ILE A 262 -14.45 14.02 4.22
C ILE A 262 -15.54 13.16 4.84
N ALA A 263 -15.59 11.85 4.54
CA ALA A 263 -16.65 11.00 5.09
C ALA A 263 -16.62 10.94 6.64
N PRO A 264 -15.46 10.81 7.31
CA PRO A 264 -15.42 10.91 8.76
C PRO A 264 -15.79 12.30 9.29
N MET A 265 -15.42 13.38 8.60
CA MET A 265 -15.85 14.74 8.97
C MET A 265 -17.38 14.86 8.96
N LEU A 266 -18.06 14.36 7.91
CA LEU A 266 -19.52 14.35 7.82
C LEU A 266 -20.13 13.60 8.99
N LYS A 267 -19.63 12.38 9.26
CA LYS A 267 -20.08 11.57 10.39
C LYS A 267 -19.83 12.25 11.73
N ALA A 268 -18.64 12.79 11.96
CA ALA A 268 -18.29 13.44 13.22
C ALA A 268 -19.19 14.65 13.55
N ARG A 269 -19.79 15.27 12.53
CA ARG A 269 -20.73 16.38 12.67
C ARG A 269 -22.20 15.99 12.47
N MET A 270 -22.49 14.70 12.25
CA MET A 270 -23.82 14.17 11.96
C MET A 270 -24.51 14.91 10.81
N LEU A 271 -23.75 15.19 9.74
CA LEU A 271 -24.29 15.73 8.49
C LEU A 271 -24.76 14.57 7.61
N GLY A 272 -26.00 14.65 7.14
CA GLY A 272 -26.56 13.62 6.28
C GLY A 272 -26.00 13.67 4.86
N LEU A 273 -26.06 12.55 4.16
CA LEU A 273 -25.54 12.39 2.81
C LEU A 273 -26.64 11.86 1.89
N SER A 274 -27.02 12.64 0.87
CA SER A 274 -27.98 12.22 -0.15
C SER A 274 -27.29 11.52 -1.32
N GLY A 275 -26.09 11.99 -1.70
CA GLY A 275 -25.37 11.40 -2.82
C GLY A 275 -23.90 11.76 -2.86
N TRP A 276 -23.09 10.86 -3.41
CA TRP A 276 -21.68 11.06 -3.66
C TRP A 276 -21.34 10.55 -5.06
N TYR A 277 -21.09 11.48 -5.99
CA TYR A 277 -20.64 11.15 -7.33
C TYR A 277 -19.14 11.39 -7.45
N SER A 278 -18.39 10.36 -7.79
CA SER A 278 -16.93 10.40 -7.97
C SER A 278 -16.60 10.05 -9.43
N THR A 279 -15.90 10.92 -10.16
CA THR A 279 -15.37 10.60 -11.51
C THR A 279 -13.89 10.94 -11.61
N ASN A 280 -13.15 10.21 -12.43
CA ASN A 280 -11.72 10.44 -12.63
C ASN A 280 -11.31 10.25 -14.09
N ILE A 281 -10.24 10.95 -14.49
CA ILE A 281 -9.51 10.71 -15.74
C ILE A 281 -8.02 10.48 -15.47
N LEU A 282 -7.41 9.56 -16.21
CA LEU A 282 -5.97 9.27 -16.20
C LEU A 282 -5.55 8.63 -17.53
N GLY A 283 -4.28 8.79 -17.92
CA GLY A 283 -3.78 8.37 -19.22
C GLY A 283 -2.52 7.49 -19.18
N ASN A 284 -2.07 7.09 -18.00
CA ASN A 284 -0.93 6.17 -17.84
C ASN A 284 -1.39 4.71 -18.02
N ARG A 285 -0.44 3.77 -17.89
CA ARG A 285 -0.70 2.33 -18.03
C ARG A 285 -1.73 1.78 -17.03
N ASP A 286 -1.86 2.38 -15.85
CA ASP A 286 -2.92 2.00 -14.90
C ASP A 286 -4.30 2.32 -15.49
N GLY A 287 -4.45 3.49 -16.13
CA GLY A 287 -5.66 3.84 -16.88
C GLY A 287 -5.99 2.87 -18.01
N GLU A 288 -5.00 2.47 -18.79
CA GLU A 288 -5.16 1.51 -19.90
C GLU A 288 -5.60 0.11 -19.41
N VAL A 289 -5.04 -0.36 -18.29
CA VAL A 289 -5.45 -1.63 -17.67
C VAL A 289 -6.87 -1.55 -17.12
N LEU A 290 -7.24 -0.42 -16.50
CA LEU A 290 -8.55 -0.19 -15.90
C LEU A 290 -9.66 0.12 -16.92
N ASP A 291 -9.32 0.28 -18.20
CA ASP A 291 -10.32 0.40 -19.29
C ASP A 291 -10.99 -0.95 -19.60
N ASP A 292 -10.39 -2.08 -19.17
CA ASP A 292 -11.04 -3.39 -19.20
C ASP A 292 -12.04 -3.55 -18.03
N PRO A 293 -13.32 -3.91 -18.28
CA PRO A 293 -14.33 -4.03 -17.24
C PRO A 293 -14.02 -5.04 -16.12
N GLU A 294 -13.31 -6.14 -16.40
CA GLU A 294 -12.98 -7.15 -15.38
C GLU A 294 -11.88 -6.66 -14.43
N ASN A 295 -10.90 -5.91 -14.97
CA ASN A 295 -9.87 -5.25 -14.17
C ASN A 295 -10.46 -4.06 -13.38
N PHE A 296 -11.41 -3.33 -13.98
CA PHE A 296 -12.12 -2.24 -13.32
C PHE A 296 -12.96 -2.72 -12.13
N LYS A 297 -13.66 -3.87 -12.25
CA LYS A 297 -14.50 -4.43 -11.17
C LYS A 297 -13.74 -4.54 -9.85
N THR A 298 -12.49 -5.02 -9.87
CA THR A 298 -11.64 -5.10 -8.68
C THR A 298 -11.45 -3.74 -7.98
N LYS A 299 -11.37 -2.66 -8.76
CA LYS A 299 -11.22 -1.27 -8.27
C LYS A 299 -12.54 -0.63 -7.85
N GLU A 300 -13.64 -1.05 -8.46
CA GLU A 300 -14.98 -0.58 -8.11
C GLU A 300 -15.37 -1.08 -6.72
N GLU A 301 -15.25 -2.39 -6.48
CA GLU A 301 -15.51 -3.02 -5.17
C GLU A 301 -14.70 -2.36 -4.04
N SER A 302 -13.40 -2.11 -4.28
CA SER A 302 -12.52 -1.49 -3.28
C SER A 302 -12.90 -0.04 -2.93
N LYS A 303 -13.61 0.66 -3.84
CA LYS A 303 -14.00 2.07 -3.67
C LYS A 303 -15.40 2.26 -3.11
N LEU A 304 -16.30 1.31 -3.32
CA LEU A 304 -17.69 1.40 -2.86
C LEU A 304 -17.78 1.18 -1.34
N GLY A 305 -17.11 0.16 -0.80
CA GLY A 305 -17.20 -0.19 0.63
C GLY A 305 -16.65 0.84 1.62
N VAL A 306 -15.87 1.83 1.16
CA VAL A 306 -15.25 2.83 2.05
C VAL A 306 -16.31 3.69 2.75
N LEU A 307 -17.35 4.14 2.03
CA LEU A 307 -18.39 5.00 2.63
C LEU A 307 -19.25 4.24 3.62
N GLU A 308 -19.59 2.99 3.30
CA GLU A 308 -20.45 2.16 4.14
C GLU A 308 -19.83 1.90 5.51
N ASN A 309 -18.55 1.54 5.55
CA ASN A 309 -17.81 1.31 6.80
C ASN A 309 -17.71 2.58 7.67
N ILE A 310 -17.45 3.73 7.04
CA ILE A 310 -17.30 5.00 7.74
C ILE A 310 -18.67 5.46 8.25
N LEU A 311 -19.65 5.61 7.36
CA LEU A 311 -20.94 6.25 7.64
C LEU A 311 -21.90 5.36 8.43
N GLN A 312 -21.79 4.04 8.31
CA GLN A 312 -22.58 3.04 9.05
C GLN A 312 -24.11 3.24 8.86
N PRO A 313 -24.63 3.07 7.63
CA PRO A 313 -26.03 3.36 7.31
C PRO A 313 -27.04 2.57 8.15
N GLU A 314 -26.71 1.33 8.55
CA GLU A 314 -27.56 0.55 9.46
C GLU A 314 -27.72 1.19 10.84
N LYS A 315 -26.68 1.88 11.34
CA LYS A 315 -26.70 2.56 12.64
C LYS A 315 -27.29 3.97 12.55
N TYR A 316 -27.19 4.61 11.39
CA TYR A 316 -27.66 5.98 11.15
C TYR A 316 -28.54 6.03 9.89
N PRO A 317 -29.68 5.31 9.87
CA PRO A 317 -30.50 5.16 8.66
C PRO A 317 -31.09 6.49 8.19
N GLU A 318 -31.39 7.42 9.10
CA GLU A 318 -31.90 8.76 8.76
C GLU A 318 -30.89 9.63 8.01
N LEU A 319 -29.59 9.43 8.26
CA LEU A 319 -28.52 10.23 7.65
C LEU A 319 -27.95 9.59 6.39
N TYR A 320 -27.87 8.25 6.37
CA TYR A 320 -27.11 7.52 5.34
C TYR A 320 -27.83 6.31 4.74
N GLY A 321 -29.07 6.00 5.17
CA GLY A 321 -29.80 4.82 4.71
C GLY A 321 -30.17 4.83 3.22
N ASN A 322 -30.23 6.03 2.60
CA ASN A 322 -30.64 6.23 1.21
C ASN A 322 -29.60 7.03 0.40
N VAL A 323 -28.31 6.71 0.56
CA VAL A 323 -27.23 7.39 -0.17
C VAL A 323 -27.13 6.85 -1.59
N PHE A 324 -27.12 7.74 -2.58
CA PHE A 324 -26.74 7.37 -3.95
C PHE A 324 -25.23 7.55 -4.17
N HIS A 325 -24.47 6.45 -4.27
CA HIS A 325 -23.02 6.48 -4.52
C HIS A 325 -22.69 5.96 -5.92
N LYS A 326 -21.94 6.75 -6.71
CA LYS A 326 -21.50 6.36 -8.05
C LYS A 326 -20.04 6.69 -8.29
N VAL A 327 -19.29 5.74 -8.84
CA VAL A 327 -17.88 5.89 -9.20
C VAL A 327 -17.69 5.67 -10.70
N ARG A 328 -16.88 6.51 -11.35
CA ARG A 328 -16.41 6.33 -12.73
C ARG A 328 -14.91 6.61 -12.83
N ILE A 329 -14.24 5.84 -13.68
CA ILE A 329 -12.85 6.05 -14.09
C ILE A 329 -12.87 5.99 -15.61
N ASN A 330 -12.26 6.97 -16.28
CA ASN A 330 -12.22 7.03 -17.73
C ASN A 330 -10.77 7.12 -18.17
N TYR A 331 -10.37 6.25 -19.09
CA TYR A 331 -9.06 6.35 -19.72
C TYR A 331 -9.03 7.56 -20.66
N TYR A 332 -8.08 8.46 -20.43
CA TYR A 332 -7.89 9.66 -21.24
C TYR A 332 -6.38 9.88 -21.48
N PRO A 333 -5.84 9.30 -22.57
CA PRO A 333 -4.40 9.23 -22.83
C PRO A 333 -3.63 10.56 -22.66
N PRO A 334 -4.14 11.73 -23.09
CA PRO A 334 -3.39 12.99 -22.99
C PRO A 334 -2.97 13.39 -21.56
N ARG A 335 -3.61 12.85 -20.52
CA ARG A 335 -3.26 13.18 -19.13
C ARG A 335 -1.99 12.50 -18.62
N GLY A 336 -1.59 11.37 -19.22
CA GLY A 336 -0.48 10.55 -18.67
C GLY A 336 -0.71 10.23 -17.18
N ASP A 337 0.32 10.44 -16.34
CA ASP A 337 0.24 10.26 -14.88
C ASP A 337 -0.50 11.39 -14.13
N ASN A 338 -0.86 12.50 -14.81
CA ASN A 338 -1.60 13.61 -14.20
C ASN A 338 -3.08 13.26 -14.08
N LYS A 339 -3.41 12.42 -13.09
CA LYS A 339 -4.78 12.08 -12.75
C LYS A 339 -5.56 13.30 -12.27
N GLU A 340 -6.83 13.36 -12.62
CA GLU A 340 -7.78 14.34 -12.12
C GLU A 340 -9.01 13.63 -11.59
N GLY A 341 -9.48 14.04 -10.41
CA GLY A 341 -10.64 13.46 -9.74
C GLY A 341 -11.63 14.53 -9.31
N TRP A 342 -12.89 14.37 -9.69
CA TRP A 342 -13.98 15.23 -9.26
C TRP A 342 -14.95 14.48 -8.37
N ASP A 343 -15.33 15.13 -7.28
CA ASP A 343 -16.37 14.66 -6.38
C ASP A 343 -17.46 15.73 -6.24
N ASN A 344 -18.70 15.30 -6.48
CA ASN A 344 -19.89 16.02 -6.08
C ASN A 344 -20.53 15.32 -4.89
N ILE A 345 -20.64 16.01 -3.76
CA ILE A 345 -21.11 15.45 -2.50
C ILE A 345 -22.32 16.27 -2.04
N ASP A 346 -23.51 15.68 -2.18
CA ASP A 346 -24.79 16.28 -1.81
C ASP A 346 -25.10 15.92 -0.36
N ILE A 347 -25.04 16.92 0.52
CA ILE A 347 -25.22 16.75 1.97
C ILE A 347 -26.44 17.52 2.45
N PHE A 348 -26.90 17.21 3.66
CA PHE A 348 -27.93 18.01 4.34
C PHE A 348 -27.61 18.19 5.82
N GLY A 349 -28.10 19.29 6.38
CA GLY A 349 -27.84 19.68 7.77
C GLY A 349 -29.12 19.92 8.56
N TRP A 350 -29.04 20.86 9.49
CA TRP A 350 -30.15 21.26 10.35
C TRP A 350 -31.43 21.54 9.53
N LEU A 351 -32.57 21.07 10.03
CA LEU A 351 -33.89 21.15 9.36
C LEU A 351 -33.93 20.51 7.96
N GLY A 352 -32.99 19.62 7.63
CA GLY A 352 -32.93 18.96 6.33
C GLY A 352 -32.48 19.86 5.18
N TYR A 353 -31.90 21.04 5.46
CA TYR A 353 -31.49 21.96 4.41
C TYR A 353 -30.32 21.37 3.59
N PRO A 354 -30.47 21.30 2.25
CA PRO A 354 -29.46 20.73 1.37
C PRO A 354 -28.29 21.70 1.18
N MET A 355 -27.09 21.13 1.05
CA MET A 355 -25.84 21.82 0.74
C MET A 355 -24.99 20.92 -0.16
N GLN A 356 -23.86 21.43 -0.63
CA GLN A 356 -23.00 20.69 -1.54
C GLN A 356 -21.52 20.94 -1.23
N ILE A 357 -20.71 19.88 -1.29
CA ILE A 357 -19.25 19.97 -1.31
C ILE A 357 -18.78 19.54 -2.69
N LYS A 358 -17.93 20.35 -3.31
CA LYS A 358 -17.24 20.03 -4.56
C LYS A 358 -15.76 19.86 -4.28
N VAL A 359 -15.18 18.78 -4.78
CA VAL A 359 -13.74 18.58 -4.78
C VAL A 359 -13.29 18.41 -6.21
N ASP A 360 -12.26 19.16 -6.59
CA ASP A 360 -11.49 18.93 -7.80
C ASP A 360 -10.03 18.72 -7.38
N PHE A 361 -9.50 17.52 -7.64
CA PHE A 361 -8.16 17.15 -7.24
C PHE A 361 -7.34 16.70 -8.45
N LEU A 362 -6.49 17.62 -8.92
CA LEU A 362 -5.43 17.35 -9.88
C LEU A 362 -4.22 16.80 -9.11
N CYS A 363 -3.91 15.52 -9.34
CA CYS A 363 -2.82 14.84 -8.66
C CYS A 363 -1.93 14.07 -9.64
N ARG A 364 -0.75 13.68 -9.16
CA ARG A 364 0.13 12.73 -9.87
C ARG A 364 0.17 11.45 -9.05
N ASP A 365 -0.37 10.38 -9.60
CA ASP A 365 -0.57 9.15 -8.84
C ASP A 365 0.76 8.54 -8.40
N SER A 366 1.76 8.55 -9.28
CA SER A 366 3.07 8.00 -8.95
C SER A 366 3.83 8.85 -7.93
N ILE A 367 3.63 10.17 -7.93
CA ILE A 367 4.20 11.09 -6.91
C ILE A 367 3.56 10.86 -5.54
N LEU A 368 2.25 10.55 -5.50
CA LEU A 368 1.58 10.21 -4.24
C LEU A 368 1.88 8.78 -3.77
N ALA A 369 2.07 7.82 -4.69
CA ALA A 369 2.28 6.41 -4.37
C ALA A 369 3.72 6.09 -3.94
N ALA A 370 4.73 6.71 -4.55
CA ALA A 370 6.14 6.47 -4.23
C ALA A 370 6.48 6.65 -2.73
N PRO A 371 6.10 7.73 -2.03
CA PRO A 371 6.39 7.86 -0.60
C PRO A 371 5.63 6.85 0.25
N LEU A 372 4.41 6.45 -0.14
CA LEU A 372 3.65 5.37 0.50
C LEU A 372 4.41 4.04 0.41
N ALA A 373 4.92 3.72 -0.78
CA ALA A 373 5.70 2.52 -1.01
C ALA A 373 7.01 2.51 -0.19
N LEU A 374 7.69 3.66 -0.08
CA LEU A 374 8.87 3.80 0.77
C LEU A 374 8.53 3.53 2.25
N ASP A 375 7.47 4.16 2.76
CA ASP A 375 7.05 3.97 4.15
C ASP A 375 6.69 2.52 4.43
N LEU A 376 5.95 1.87 3.51
CA LEU A 376 5.59 0.46 3.62
C LEU A 376 6.83 -0.45 3.62
N VAL A 377 7.82 -0.20 2.76
CA VAL A 377 9.08 -0.95 2.77
C VAL A 377 9.78 -0.86 4.14
N LEU A 378 9.94 0.37 4.66
CA LEU A 378 10.65 0.59 5.92
C LEU A 378 9.88 0.03 7.13
N PHE A 379 8.55 0.17 7.13
CA PHE A 379 7.72 -0.31 8.22
C PHE A 379 7.47 -1.82 8.18
N SER A 380 7.41 -2.45 7.00
CA SER A 380 7.35 -3.91 6.87
C SER A 380 8.64 -4.57 7.35
N ASP A 381 9.80 -3.98 7.05
CA ASP A 381 11.08 -4.40 7.62
C ASP A 381 11.09 -4.25 9.16
N LEU A 382 10.62 -3.11 9.67
CA LEU A 382 10.51 -2.89 11.12
C LEU A 382 9.59 -3.92 11.78
N ALA A 383 8.43 -4.21 11.19
CA ALA A 383 7.47 -5.20 11.68
C ALA A 383 8.13 -6.59 11.79
N GLN A 384 8.82 -7.02 10.74
CA GLN A 384 9.51 -8.31 10.71
C GLN A 384 10.58 -8.40 11.80
N ARG A 385 11.41 -7.37 11.96
CA ARG A 385 12.44 -7.30 13.00
C ARG A 385 11.88 -7.20 14.42
N ALA A 386 10.67 -6.65 14.57
CA ALA A 386 9.92 -6.62 15.81
C ALA A 386 9.18 -7.95 16.10
N GLY A 387 9.26 -8.94 15.22
CA GLY A 387 8.54 -10.20 15.34
C GLY A 387 7.02 -10.01 15.28
N LEU A 388 6.54 -9.09 14.45
CA LEU A 388 5.13 -8.93 14.12
C LEU A 388 4.85 -9.66 12.80
N GLY A 389 4.37 -10.89 12.89
CA GLY A 389 3.91 -11.68 11.74
C GLY A 389 2.43 -11.49 11.43
N GLY A 390 1.98 -12.03 10.30
CA GLY A 390 0.60 -11.92 9.85
C GLY A 390 0.21 -10.50 9.44
N ILE A 391 -1.08 -10.19 9.52
CA ILE A 391 -1.66 -8.91 9.08
C ILE A 391 -1.13 -7.75 9.92
N GLN A 392 -0.47 -6.79 9.25
CA GLN A 392 -0.01 -5.54 9.85
C GLN A 392 -1.09 -4.46 9.76
N GLU A 393 -2.17 -4.62 10.52
CA GLU A 393 -3.33 -3.71 10.47
C GLU A 393 -2.98 -2.25 10.79
N TRP A 394 -1.92 -2.00 11.56
CA TRP A 394 -1.44 -0.64 11.85
C TRP A 394 -0.92 0.11 10.61
N LEU A 395 -0.68 -0.59 9.50
CA LEU A 395 -0.33 -0.02 8.19
C LEU A 395 -1.56 0.35 7.33
N SER A 396 -2.79 0.18 7.85
CA SER A 396 -4.03 0.56 7.15
C SER A 396 -4.06 2.00 6.65
N PHE A 397 -3.29 2.88 7.30
CA PHE A 397 -3.10 4.27 6.87
C PHE A 397 -2.71 4.39 5.39
N TYR A 398 -1.98 3.42 4.84
CA TYR A 398 -1.47 3.45 3.47
C TYR A 398 -2.37 2.76 2.43
N TYR A 399 -3.46 2.10 2.85
CA TYR A 399 -4.28 1.24 1.98
C TYR A 399 -5.72 1.73 1.83
N LYS A 400 -6.28 1.53 0.63
CA LYS A 400 -7.68 1.84 0.30
C LYS A 400 -8.62 0.80 0.90
N SER A 401 -8.21 -0.47 0.85
CA SER A 401 -8.95 -1.61 1.40
C SER A 401 -8.03 -2.36 2.38
N PRO A 402 -7.86 -1.83 3.59
CA PRO A 402 -6.95 -2.42 4.56
C PRO A 402 -7.39 -3.81 4.98
N GLN A 403 -6.42 -4.71 5.13
CA GLN A 403 -6.62 -6.04 5.69
C GLN A 403 -6.92 -5.97 7.18
N VAL A 404 -7.80 -6.85 7.63
CA VAL A 404 -8.16 -7.06 9.03
C VAL A 404 -8.31 -8.54 9.33
N ALA A 405 -8.24 -8.90 10.61
CA ALA A 405 -8.55 -10.26 11.05
C ALA A 405 -10.01 -10.63 10.71
N GLU A 406 -10.26 -11.92 10.55
CA GLU A 406 -11.60 -12.44 10.26
C GLU A 406 -12.62 -11.98 11.32
N GLY A 407 -13.81 -11.57 10.87
CA GLY A 407 -14.88 -11.06 11.72
C GLY A 407 -14.76 -9.58 12.13
N LEU A 408 -13.67 -8.90 11.80
CA LEU A 408 -13.52 -7.46 12.01
C LEU A 408 -13.93 -6.66 10.78
N TYR A 409 -14.43 -5.44 11.00
CA TYR A 409 -14.59 -4.48 9.91
C TYR A 409 -13.29 -3.69 9.70
N PRO A 410 -12.97 -3.32 8.45
CA PRO A 410 -11.85 -2.43 8.16
C PRO A 410 -12.13 -0.99 8.60
N GLU A 411 -11.26 -0.45 9.46
CA GLU A 411 -11.24 0.97 9.80
C GLU A 411 -10.73 1.79 8.61
N HIS A 412 -11.50 2.79 8.17
CA HIS A 412 -11.19 3.62 7.00
C HIS A 412 -11.04 5.11 7.33
N ASP A 413 -11.30 5.55 8.56
CA ASP A 413 -11.03 6.93 8.98
C ASP A 413 -9.51 7.17 9.00
N LEU A 414 -9.05 8.10 8.15
CA LEU A 414 -7.64 8.40 7.99
C LEU A 414 -6.96 8.81 9.32
N PHE A 415 -7.66 9.54 10.19
CA PHE A 415 -7.11 10.05 11.45
C PHE A 415 -7.06 8.99 12.53
N ILE A 416 -8.04 8.06 12.56
CA ILE A 416 -7.98 6.88 13.43
C ILE A 416 -6.83 5.98 12.98
N GLN A 417 -6.68 5.74 11.67
CA GLN A 417 -5.57 4.96 11.13
C GLN A 417 -4.20 5.60 11.44
N LEU A 418 -4.06 6.92 11.32
CA LEU A 418 -2.83 7.63 11.68
C LEU A 418 -2.53 7.52 13.18
N THR A 419 -3.55 7.60 14.02
CA THR A 419 -3.43 7.43 15.47
C THR A 419 -3.00 6.01 15.81
N LYS A 420 -3.62 5.00 15.18
CA LYS A 420 -3.25 3.58 15.28
C LYS A 420 -1.78 3.39 14.93
N LEU A 421 -1.34 3.87 13.76
CA LEU A 421 0.05 3.80 13.32
C LEU A 421 1.01 4.39 14.37
N LYS A 422 0.79 5.64 14.78
CA LYS A 422 1.68 6.31 15.75
C LYS A 422 1.66 5.63 17.12
N ASN A 423 0.51 5.15 17.59
CA ASN A 423 0.42 4.44 18.87
C ASN A 423 1.08 3.05 18.81
N THR A 424 1.05 2.37 17.66
CA THR A 424 1.83 1.15 17.47
C THR A 424 3.33 1.42 17.57
N LEU A 425 3.83 2.50 16.96
CA LEU A 425 5.25 2.88 17.09
C LEU A 425 5.62 3.22 18.55
N ARG A 426 4.77 3.95 19.28
CA ARG A 426 5.00 4.23 20.72
C ARG A 426 5.07 2.93 21.52
N TRP A 427 4.08 2.06 21.32
CA TRP A 427 4.02 0.76 21.98
C TRP A 427 5.27 -0.09 21.72
N MET A 428 5.74 -0.17 20.47
CA MET A 428 6.96 -0.89 20.11
C MET A 428 8.19 -0.36 20.90
N MET A 429 8.25 0.95 21.11
CA MET A 429 9.37 1.62 21.79
C MET A 429 9.19 1.75 23.31
N GLY A 430 8.12 1.19 23.89
CA GLY A 430 7.84 1.30 25.33
C GLY A 430 7.36 2.68 25.78
N GLU A 431 6.94 3.54 24.86
CA GLU A 431 6.36 4.84 25.15
C GLU A 431 4.84 4.73 25.36
N GLU A 432 4.29 5.62 26.19
CA GLU A 432 2.86 5.68 26.47
C GLU A 432 2.07 6.07 25.21
N GLN A 433 0.98 5.35 24.93
CA GLN A 433 0.08 5.69 23.82
C GLN A 433 -0.70 6.96 24.12
N ILE A 434 -0.94 7.75 23.08
CA ILE A 434 -1.68 9.00 23.23
C ILE A 434 -3.18 8.76 23.01
N THR A 435 -3.97 9.12 24.02
CA THR A 435 -5.44 9.00 24.04
C THR A 435 -6.17 10.30 23.72
N HIS A 436 -5.47 11.44 23.74
CA HIS A 436 -6.04 12.79 23.57
C HIS A 436 -7.09 13.22 24.62
N LEU A 437 -7.11 12.59 25.80
CA LEU A 437 -8.06 12.91 26.87
C LEU A 437 -7.99 14.38 27.31
N GLY A 438 -6.79 14.96 27.42
CA GLY A 438 -6.57 16.37 27.73
C GLY A 438 -6.82 16.76 29.19
N ARG A 439 -7.40 15.89 30.00
CA ARG A 439 -7.63 16.10 31.43
C ARG A 439 -6.32 16.19 32.22
N GLU A 440 -5.27 15.54 31.72
CA GLU A 440 -3.92 15.54 32.29
C GLU A 440 -3.25 16.94 32.36
N TYR A 441 -3.85 17.97 31.73
CA TYR A 441 -3.40 19.37 31.81
C TYR A 441 -4.18 20.20 32.83
N TYR A 442 -5.31 19.69 33.34
CA TYR A 442 -6.24 20.47 34.16
C TYR A 442 -6.47 19.85 35.55
N ASP A 443 -6.33 18.54 35.69
CA ASP A 443 -6.59 17.83 36.95
C ASP A 443 -5.43 17.95 37.97
N GLU A 444 -4.32 18.62 37.60
CA GLU A 444 -3.17 18.96 38.48
C GLU A 444 -3.16 20.46 38.88
N VAL A 445 -4.28 21.17 38.75
CA VAL A 445 -4.50 22.55 39.26
C VAL A 445 -5.40 22.54 40.49
#